data_AF-A0A968MS79-F1
#
_entry.id   AF-A0A968MS79-F1
#
_cell.length_a   1.000
_cell.length_b   1.000
_cell.length_c   1.000
_cell.angle_alpha   90.00
_cell.angle_beta   90.00
_cell.angle_gamma   90.00
#
_symmetry.space_group_name_H-M   'P 1'
#
loop_
_entity.id
_entity.type
_entity.pdbx_description
1 polymer ?
#
loop_
_entity_poly.entity_id
_entity_poly.type
_entity_poly.pdbx_seq_one_letter_code
_entity_poly.pdbx_strand_id
1 'polypeptide(L)'
;MQKSLRAELKSLNKRTGSERIKLKKKLLIYLFFLFISAIFWLLTALNKDYSVQLEFPVRYYNFPPEKVVVSDVPHHLKLWINGHGFTIIKHKLYASLSPLRIDVTGAGITPIDTASQLNYLITRRFRERLSSQIGEDLQVVSIQPDTLYFILDDIISKSIKVNPVLDLSFKKQFYAKRESKCFPRFYQSFWSKNHYGYA
;
A
#
# COMPACT_ATOMS: atom_id res chain seq x y z
N MET A 1 -78.33 -2.22 26.02
CA MET A 1 -77.54 -1.15 25.38
C MET A 1 -76.02 -1.38 25.45
N GLN A 2 -75.41 -1.73 26.60
CA GLN A 2 -73.94 -1.86 26.68
C GLN A 2 -73.33 -3.07 25.95
N LYS A 3 -74.07 -4.17 25.77
CA LYS A 3 -73.56 -5.37 25.07
C LYS A 3 -73.34 -5.13 23.57
N SER A 4 -74.15 -4.30 22.92
CA SER A 4 -74.00 -3.99 21.48
C SER A 4 -72.79 -3.11 21.22
N LEU A 5 -72.57 -2.08 22.05
CA LEU A 5 -71.39 -1.20 21.97
C LEU A 5 -70.06 -1.95 22.12
N ARG A 6 -69.99 -2.92 23.04
CA ARG A 6 -68.78 -3.76 23.20
C ARG A 6 -68.52 -4.66 21.98
N ALA A 7 -69.58 -5.19 21.36
CA ALA A 7 -69.44 -6.01 20.15
C ALA A 7 -68.93 -5.17 18.96
N GLU A 8 -69.39 -3.92 18.87
CA GLU A 8 -68.98 -2.95 17.84
C GLU A 8 -67.53 -2.49 18.02
N LEU A 9 -67.10 -2.19 19.25
CA LEU A 9 -65.68 -1.89 19.54
C LEU A 9 -64.75 -3.07 19.24
N LYS A 10 -65.18 -4.30 19.53
CA LYS A 10 -64.41 -5.51 19.25
C LYS A 10 -64.29 -5.77 17.74
N SER A 11 -65.34 -5.48 16.96
CA SER A 11 -65.32 -5.62 15.51
C SER A 11 -64.48 -4.53 14.82
N LEU A 12 -64.51 -3.29 15.34
CA LEU A 12 -63.66 -2.18 14.90
C LEU A 12 -62.18 -2.45 15.19
N ASN A 13 -61.84 -2.91 16.40
CA ASN A 13 -60.45 -3.26 16.74
C ASN A 13 -59.92 -4.45 15.91
N LYS A 14 -60.77 -5.43 15.61
CA LYS A 14 -60.43 -6.55 14.72
C LYS A 14 -60.21 -6.08 13.28
N ARG A 15 -61.03 -5.14 12.78
CA ARG A 15 -60.85 -4.50 11.45
C ARG A 15 -59.56 -3.69 11.39
N THR A 16 -59.28 -2.81 12.37
CA THR A 16 -58.05 -2.00 12.39
C THR A 16 -56.79 -2.85 12.54
N GLY A 17 -56.83 -3.91 13.35
CA GLY A 17 -55.73 -4.88 13.47
C GLY A 17 -55.45 -5.62 12.16
N SER A 18 -56.49 -6.10 11.47
CA SER A 18 -56.37 -6.76 10.16
C SER A 18 -55.81 -5.84 9.07
N GLU A 19 -56.31 -4.59 9.00
CA GLU A 19 -55.81 -3.60 8.05
C GLU A 19 -54.34 -3.23 8.32
N ARG A 20 -53.94 -3.07 9.59
CA ARG A 20 -52.53 -2.85 9.96
C ARG A 20 -51.62 -4.01 9.52
N ILE A 21 -52.06 -5.26 9.65
CA ILE A 21 -51.29 -6.43 9.20
C ILE A 21 -51.17 -6.45 7.67
N LYS A 22 -52.25 -6.14 6.94
CA LYS A 22 -52.21 -6.03 5.47
C LYS A 22 -51.28 -4.92 5.00
N LEU A 23 -51.30 -3.75 5.65
CA LEU A 23 -50.40 -2.64 5.34
C LEU A 23 -48.93 -2.99 5.60
N LYS A 24 -48.61 -3.63 6.73
CA LYS A 24 -47.24 -4.13 7.01
C LYS A 24 -46.77 -5.14 5.96
N LYS A 25 -47.63 -6.06 5.51
CA LYS A 25 -47.32 -7.01 4.44
C LYS A 25 -47.05 -6.30 3.10
N LYS A 26 -47.90 -5.35 2.71
CA LYS A 26 -47.70 -4.55 1.48
C LYS A 26 -46.41 -3.74 1.53
N LEU A 27 -46.07 -3.17 2.68
CA LEU A 27 -44.83 -2.42 2.88
C LEU A 27 -43.60 -3.34 2.82
N LEU A 28 -43.66 -4.53 3.42
CA LEU A 28 -42.60 -5.55 3.31
C LEU A 28 -42.36 -5.98 1.85
N ILE A 29 -43.44 -6.21 1.08
CA ILE A 29 -43.35 -6.56 -0.34
C ILE A 29 -42.74 -5.40 -1.14
N TYR A 30 -43.22 -4.17 -0.91
CA TYR A 30 -42.63 -2.98 -1.54
C TYR A 30 -41.14 -2.84 -1.22
N LEU A 31 -40.75 -2.99 0.04
CA LEU A 31 -39.36 -2.88 0.48
C LEU A 31 -38.49 -3.98 -0.12
N PHE A 32 -39.04 -5.19 -0.28
CA PHE A 32 -38.36 -6.30 -0.96
C PHE A 32 -38.06 -5.99 -2.41
N PHE A 33 -39.06 -5.51 -3.17
CA PHE A 33 -38.85 -5.11 -4.58
C PHE A 33 -37.94 -3.89 -4.70
N LEU A 34 -38.06 -2.92 -3.78
CA LEU A 34 -37.18 -1.75 -3.72
C LEU A 34 -35.72 -2.18 -3.46
N PHE A 35 -35.51 -3.11 -2.54
CA PHE A 35 -34.18 -3.65 -2.23
C PHE A 35 -33.55 -4.33 -3.44
N ILE A 36 -34.31 -5.18 -4.15
CA ILE A 36 -33.83 -5.83 -5.39
C ILE A 36 -33.50 -4.78 -6.45
N SER A 37 -34.38 -3.80 -6.66
CA SER A 37 -34.15 -2.71 -7.62
C SER A 37 -32.90 -1.90 -7.26
N ALA A 38 -32.68 -1.60 -5.97
CA ALA A 38 -31.51 -0.90 -5.49
C ALA A 38 -30.23 -1.72 -5.73
N ILE A 39 -30.25 -3.05 -5.53
CA ILE A 39 -29.12 -3.93 -5.84
C ILE A 39 -28.80 -3.91 -7.33
N PHE A 40 -29.80 -4.06 -8.21
CA PHE A 40 -29.56 -4.01 -9.65
C PHE A 40 -29.02 -2.67 -10.12
N TRP A 41 -29.56 -1.57 -9.59
CA TRP A 41 -29.06 -0.23 -9.88
C TRP A 41 -27.62 -0.05 -9.38
N LEU A 42 -27.30 -0.51 -8.17
CA LEU A 42 -25.95 -0.51 -7.62
C LEU A 42 -24.98 -1.33 -8.48
N LEU A 43 -25.37 -2.54 -8.87
CA LEU A 43 -24.54 -3.42 -9.70
C LEU A 43 -24.27 -2.80 -11.07
N THR A 44 -25.28 -2.16 -11.65
CA THR A 44 -25.17 -1.45 -12.94
C THR A 44 -24.29 -0.21 -12.81
N ALA A 45 -24.37 0.51 -11.69
CA ALA A 45 -23.48 1.63 -11.41
C ALA A 45 -22.02 1.15 -11.28
N LEU A 46 -21.77 0.06 -10.56
CA LEU A 46 -20.42 -0.48 -10.34
C LEU A 46 -19.79 -1.16 -11.56
N ASN A 47 -20.60 -1.62 -12.51
CA ASN A 47 -20.11 -2.26 -13.73
C ASN A 47 -19.60 -1.27 -14.78
N LYS A 48 -19.72 0.04 -14.53
CA LYS A 48 -19.16 1.06 -15.42
C LYS A 48 -17.65 1.22 -15.17
N ASP A 49 -16.96 1.69 -16.20
CA ASP A 49 -15.56 2.07 -16.10
C ASP A 49 -15.42 3.43 -15.41
N TYR A 50 -14.47 3.50 -14.47
CA TYR A 50 -14.14 4.71 -13.74
C TYR A 50 -12.64 4.97 -13.80
N SER A 51 -12.29 6.25 -13.98
CA SER A 51 -10.92 6.71 -13.84
C SER A 51 -10.71 7.30 -12.45
N VAL A 52 -9.81 6.70 -11.68
CA VAL A 52 -9.51 7.14 -10.32
C VAL A 52 -8.00 7.26 -10.11
N GLN A 53 -7.62 8.14 -9.18
CA GLN A 53 -6.25 8.23 -8.71
C GLN A 53 -6.06 7.35 -7.48
N LEU A 54 -5.07 6.47 -7.50
CA LEU A 54 -4.68 5.60 -6.39
C LEU A 54 -3.20 5.80 -6.05
N GLU A 55 -2.86 5.69 -4.76
CA GLU A 55 -1.49 5.84 -4.27
C GLU A 55 -0.92 4.47 -3.90
N PHE A 56 0.02 3.97 -4.70
CA PHE A 56 0.63 2.67 -4.46
C PHE A 56 1.99 2.83 -3.79
N PRO A 57 2.30 2.03 -2.75
CA PRO A 57 3.65 1.96 -2.23
C PRO A 57 4.58 1.32 -3.27
N VAL A 58 5.83 1.77 -3.32
CA VAL A 58 6.81 1.32 -4.30
C VAL A 58 8.04 0.76 -3.64
N ARG A 59 8.51 -0.37 -4.17
CA ARG A 59 9.77 -0.99 -3.79
C ARG A 59 10.68 -1.07 -5.00
N TYR A 60 11.80 -0.39 -4.89
CA TYR A 60 12.87 -0.41 -5.87
C TYR A 60 13.75 -1.64 -5.63
N TYR A 61 14.08 -2.36 -6.69
CA TYR A 61 14.94 -3.54 -6.63
C TYR A 61 16.03 -3.48 -7.69
N ASN A 62 17.11 -4.25 -7.45
CA ASN A 62 18.26 -4.36 -8.33
C ASN A 62 18.94 -3.00 -8.60
N PHE A 63 19.48 -2.39 -7.54
CA PHE A 63 20.46 -1.32 -7.73
C PHE A 63 21.82 -1.94 -8.12
N PRO A 64 22.62 -1.27 -8.96
CA PRO A 64 23.98 -1.72 -9.26
C PRO A 64 24.76 -1.96 -7.96
N PRO A 65 25.46 -3.10 -7.79
CA PRO A 65 26.06 -3.51 -6.51
C PRO A 65 27.12 -2.53 -5.99
N GLU A 66 27.69 -1.70 -6.87
CA GLU A 66 28.71 -0.72 -6.54
C GLU A 66 28.12 0.63 -6.08
N LYS A 67 26.80 0.82 -6.18
CA LYS A 67 26.14 2.11 -5.91
C LYS A 67 25.03 1.98 -4.87
N VAL A 68 24.96 2.97 -3.97
CA VAL A 68 23.89 3.13 -2.99
C VAL A 68 23.04 4.35 -3.33
N VAL A 69 21.73 4.23 -3.15
CA VAL A 69 20.82 5.38 -3.24
C VAL A 69 20.96 6.20 -1.97
N VAL A 70 21.36 7.47 -2.12
CA VAL A 70 21.52 8.42 -1.01
C VAL A 70 20.37 9.44 -0.97
N SER A 71 19.56 9.51 -2.03
CA SER A 71 18.41 10.41 -2.14
C SER A 71 17.12 9.85 -1.56
N ASP A 72 16.26 10.74 -1.05
CA ASP A 72 14.86 10.45 -0.71
C ASP A 72 14.04 10.17 -1.98
N VAL A 73 14.00 8.89 -2.38
CA VAL A 73 13.14 8.44 -3.48
C VAL A 73 11.70 8.31 -3.00
N PRO A 74 10.70 8.68 -3.82
CA PRO A 74 9.31 8.59 -3.38
C PRO A 74 8.93 7.14 -3.12
N HIS A 75 8.48 6.87 -1.90
CA HIS A 75 7.97 5.56 -1.48
C HIS A 75 6.56 5.28 -2.00
N HIS A 76 5.87 6.30 -2.54
CA HIS A 76 4.51 6.21 -3.05
C HIS A 76 4.45 6.81 -4.46
N LEU A 77 3.78 6.11 -5.38
CA LEU A 77 3.47 6.61 -6.71
C LEU A 77 1.96 6.83 -6.85
N LYS A 78 1.59 7.96 -7.44
CA LYS A 78 0.21 8.29 -7.79
C LYS A 78 -0.07 7.74 -9.18
N LEU A 79 -0.97 6.78 -9.26
CA LEU A 79 -1.38 6.17 -10.52
C LEU A 79 -2.79 6.60 -10.87
N TRP A 80 -2.97 7.10 -12.10
CA TRP A 80 -4.29 7.22 -12.70
C TRP A 80 -4.64 5.90 -13.34
N ILE A 81 -5.69 5.25 -12.84
CA ILE A 81 -6.09 3.92 -13.28
C ILE A 81 -7.52 4.01 -13.81
N ASN A 82 -7.74 3.35 -14.93
CA ASN A 82 -9.06 3.14 -15.52
C ASN A 82 -9.45 1.67 -15.39
N GLY A 83 -10.68 1.40 -14.94
CA GLY A 83 -11.24 0.05 -14.94
C GLY A 83 -12.60 -0.03 -14.26
N HIS A 84 -13.09 -1.25 -14.12
CA HIS A 84 -14.41 -1.52 -13.55
C HIS A 84 -14.53 -0.99 -12.10
N GLY A 85 -15.64 -0.31 -11.81
CA GLY A 85 -15.91 0.28 -10.49
C GLY A 85 -15.85 -0.74 -9.36
N PHE A 86 -16.35 -1.97 -9.57
CA PHE A 86 -16.25 -3.05 -8.60
C PHE A 86 -14.79 -3.42 -8.24
N THR A 87 -13.89 -3.49 -9.24
CA THR A 87 -12.47 -3.81 -9.03
C THR A 87 -11.74 -2.70 -8.29
N ILE A 88 -12.05 -1.44 -8.60
CA ILE A 88 -11.51 -0.27 -7.90
C ILE A 88 -11.96 -0.27 -6.43
N ILE A 89 -13.25 -0.49 -6.18
CA ILE A 89 -13.81 -0.53 -4.82
C ILE A 89 -13.20 -1.70 -4.04
N LYS A 90 -13.07 -2.88 -4.66
CA LYS A 90 -12.38 -4.03 -4.06
C LYS A 90 -10.97 -3.63 -3.62
N HIS A 91 -10.17 -3.04 -4.49
CA HIS A 91 -8.82 -2.60 -4.14
C HIS A 91 -8.80 -1.58 -2.99
N LYS A 92 -9.75 -0.65 -2.94
CA LYS A 92 -9.87 0.32 -1.83
C LYS A 92 -10.31 -0.32 -0.52
N LEU A 93 -11.31 -1.20 -0.55
CA LEU A 93 -11.86 -1.86 0.64
C LEU A 93 -10.87 -2.85 1.27
N TYR A 94 -10.14 -3.59 0.44
CA TYR A 94 -9.15 -4.55 0.92
C TYR A 94 -7.83 -3.91 1.34
N ALA A 95 -7.68 -2.57 1.26
CA ALA A 95 -6.61 -1.69 1.75
C ALA A 95 -5.13 -2.10 1.46
N SER A 96 -4.90 -3.28 0.89
CA SER A 96 -3.60 -3.86 0.64
C SER A 96 -3.24 -3.59 -0.81
N LEU A 97 -2.86 -2.33 -1.07
CA LEU A 97 -2.20 -1.98 -2.32
C LEU A 97 -0.84 -2.67 -2.28
N SER A 98 -0.73 -3.77 -3.01
CA SER A 98 0.52 -4.53 -3.09
C SER A 98 1.64 -3.61 -3.59
N PRO A 99 2.83 -3.66 -2.98
CA PRO A 99 3.90 -2.77 -3.35
C PRO A 99 4.33 -3.02 -4.79
N LEU A 100 4.31 -1.97 -5.59
CA LEU A 100 4.76 -2.01 -6.97
C LEU A 100 6.27 -2.20 -7.00
N ARG A 101 6.72 -3.17 -7.79
CA ARG A 101 8.13 -3.50 -7.92
C ARG A 101 8.68 -2.80 -9.16
N ILE A 102 9.69 -1.95 -8.97
CA ILE A 102 10.39 -1.26 -10.05
C ILE A 102 11.84 -1.75 -10.12
N ASP A 103 12.20 -2.33 -11.26
CA ASP A 103 13.58 -2.72 -11.58
C ASP A 103 14.39 -1.49 -11.96
N VAL A 104 15.45 -1.21 -11.19
CA VAL A 104 16.30 -0.05 -11.45
C VAL A 104 17.43 -0.37 -12.44
N THR A 105 17.94 -1.61 -12.49
CA THR A 105 18.94 -2.01 -13.50
C THR A 105 18.41 -1.97 -14.93
N GLY A 106 17.18 -2.46 -15.14
CA GLY A 106 16.55 -2.47 -16.46
C GLY A 106 16.00 -1.12 -16.90
N ALA A 107 16.09 -0.10 -16.04
CA ALA A 107 15.49 1.21 -16.26
C ALA A 107 16.26 2.10 -17.24
N GLY A 108 17.53 1.80 -17.49
CA GLY A 108 18.43 2.69 -18.22
C GLY A 108 18.64 3.98 -17.44
N ILE A 109 19.19 3.84 -16.22
CA ILE A 109 19.62 4.95 -15.39
C ILE A 109 20.57 5.81 -16.22
N THR A 110 20.14 7.03 -16.54
CA THR A 110 20.93 7.95 -17.37
C THR A 110 21.54 9.01 -16.47
N PRO A 111 22.87 9.16 -16.47
CA PRO A 111 23.52 10.23 -15.72
C PRO A 111 23.17 11.56 -16.37
N ILE A 112 22.62 12.49 -15.57
CA ILE A 112 22.36 13.87 -16.01
C ILE A 112 23.67 14.65 -15.97
N ASP A 113 24.44 14.42 -14.90
CA ASP A 113 25.75 14.99 -14.71
C ASP A 113 26.63 13.97 -13.99
N THR A 114 27.81 13.71 -14.55
CA THR A 114 28.79 12.79 -13.96
C THR A 114 29.39 13.41 -12.69
N ALA A 115 29.42 14.75 -12.58
CA ALA A 115 29.91 15.45 -11.40
C ALA A 115 28.94 15.41 -10.22
N SER A 116 27.62 15.42 -10.46
CA SER A 116 26.61 15.49 -9.41
C SER A 116 25.98 14.13 -9.05
N GLN A 117 26.41 13.03 -9.70
CA GLN A 117 25.87 11.67 -9.52
C GLN A 117 24.32 11.58 -9.62
N LEU A 118 23.71 12.56 -10.29
CA LEU A 118 22.27 12.68 -10.46
C LEU A 118 21.85 11.82 -11.65
N ASN A 119 20.92 10.92 -11.40
CA ASN A 119 20.37 10.03 -12.39
C ASN A 119 18.85 10.15 -12.44
N TYR A 120 18.25 9.83 -13.58
CA TYR A 120 16.79 9.82 -13.72
C TYR A 120 16.27 8.56 -14.39
N LEU A 121 15.00 8.29 -14.13
CA LEU A 121 14.23 7.17 -14.63
C LEU A 121 12.86 7.68 -15.09
N ILE A 122 12.49 7.35 -16.33
CA ILE A 122 11.20 7.73 -16.89
C ILE A 122 10.17 6.67 -16.50
N THR A 123 9.20 7.05 -15.66
CA THR A 123 8.21 6.11 -15.11
C THR A 123 7.28 5.56 -16.18
N ARG A 124 7.06 6.29 -17.29
CA ARG A 124 6.25 5.86 -18.44
C ARG A 124 6.70 4.52 -19.02
N ARG A 125 8.01 4.20 -19.00
CA ARG A 125 8.53 2.91 -19.51
C ARG A 125 8.06 1.71 -18.68
N PHE A 126 7.63 1.94 -17.46
CA PHE A 126 7.18 0.90 -16.54
C PHE A 126 5.66 0.70 -16.58
N ARG A 127 4.90 1.54 -17.30
CA ARG A 127 3.44 1.50 -17.37
C ARG A 127 2.89 0.09 -17.64
N GLU A 128 3.43 -0.60 -18.64
CA GLU A 128 2.98 -1.95 -19.00
C GLU A 128 3.27 -2.96 -17.88
N ARG A 129 4.49 -2.93 -17.31
CA ARG A 129 4.90 -3.80 -16.18
C ARG A 129 4.10 -3.51 -14.92
N LEU A 130 3.71 -2.25 -14.68
CA LEU A 130 2.87 -1.87 -13.56
C LEU A 130 1.43 -2.33 -13.79
N SER A 131 0.90 -2.19 -15.01
CA SER A 131 -0.43 -2.72 -15.35
C SER A 131 -0.51 -4.22 -15.12
N SER A 132 0.52 -4.98 -15.51
CA SER A 132 0.56 -6.43 -15.26
C SER A 132 0.67 -6.81 -13.78
N GLN A 133 1.22 -5.93 -12.92
CA GLN A 133 1.32 -6.18 -11.48
C GLN A 133 0.01 -5.86 -10.73
N ILE A 134 -0.79 -4.93 -11.22
CA ILE A 134 -2.02 -4.46 -10.58
C ILE A 134 -3.22 -5.36 -10.93
N GLY A 135 -3.22 -5.92 -12.15
CA GLY A 135 -4.22 -6.89 -12.63
C GLY A 135 -4.70 -6.57 -14.05
N GLU A 136 -5.22 -7.58 -14.76
CA GLU A 136 -5.69 -7.44 -16.15
C GLU A 136 -6.89 -6.49 -16.29
N ASP A 137 -7.73 -6.40 -15.26
CA ASP A 137 -8.94 -5.57 -15.24
C ASP A 137 -8.68 -4.07 -14.98
N LEU A 138 -7.43 -3.69 -14.69
CA LEU A 138 -7.04 -2.33 -14.34
C LEU A 138 -5.98 -1.82 -15.31
N GLN A 139 -6.33 -0.78 -16.07
CA GLN A 139 -5.43 -0.14 -17.01
C GLN A 139 -4.80 1.10 -16.37
N VAL A 140 -3.47 1.11 -16.30
CA VAL A 140 -2.74 2.33 -15.90
C VAL A 140 -2.84 3.34 -17.04
N VAL A 141 -3.38 4.54 -16.78
CA VAL A 141 -3.49 5.66 -17.73
C VAL A 141 -2.24 6.51 -17.67
N SER A 142 -1.89 7.00 -16.48
CA SER A 142 -0.70 7.82 -16.25
C SER A 142 -0.10 7.58 -14.87
N ILE A 143 1.15 7.97 -14.72
CA ILE A 143 1.96 7.72 -13.52
C ILE A 143 2.56 9.05 -13.10
N GLN A 144 2.37 9.43 -11.83
CA GLN A 144 2.93 10.64 -11.28
C GLN A 144 3.86 10.32 -10.10
N PRO A 145 5.10 10.83 -10.09
CA PRO A 145 5.72 11.67 -11.13
C PRO A 145 6.14 10.90 -12.39
N ASP A 146 6.22 11.61 -13.52
CA ASP A 146 6.64 11.05 -14.82
C ASP A 146 8.13 10.70 -14.86
N THR A 147 8.93 11.36 -14.01
CA THR A 147 10.36 11.16 -13.87
C THR A 147 10.72 10.98 -12.40
N LEU A 148 11.50 9.96 -12.10
CA LEU A 148 12.08 9.69 -10.79
C LEU A 148 13.56 10.05 -10.82
N TYR A 149 13.98 10.87 -9.86
CA TYR A 149 15.38 11.28 -9.70
C TYR A 149 16.03 10.45 -8.60
N PHE A 150 17.26 10.02 -8.85
CA PHE A 150 18.08 9.21 -7.96
C PHE A 150 19.47 9.83 -7.85
N ILE A 151 19.97 9.96 -6.63
CA ILE A 151 21.39 10.23 -6.38
C ILE A 151 22.04 8.89 -6.04
N LEU A 152 22.97 8.46 -6.90
CA LEU A 152 23.65 7.18 -6.77
C LEU A 152 25.12 7.42 -6.43
N ASP A 153 25.48 7.17 -5.18
CA ASP A 153 26.86 7.30 -4.72
C ASP A 153 27.56 5.95 -4.75
N ASP A 154 28.88 5.98 -4.96
CA ASP A 154 29.70 4.78 -4.87
C ASP A 154 29.78 4.30 -3.41
N ILE A 155 29.58 3.00 -3.21
CA ILE A 155 29.80 2.35 -1.91
C ILE A 155 31.29 2.28 -1.63
N ILE A 156 31.72 2.85 -0.50
CA ILE A 156 33.03 2.55 0.08
C ILE A 156 32.80 1.57 1.23
N SER A 157 33.43 0.40 1.13
CA SER A 157 33.50 -0.54 2.25
C SER A 157 34.81 -0.35 3.00
N LYS A 158 34.73 -0.12 4.31
CA LYS A 158 35.90 -0.07 5.21
C LYS A 158 35.78 -1.17 6.25
N SER A 159 36.76 -2.07 6.26
CA SER A 159 36.91 -3.08 7.30
C SER A 159 37.58 -2.43 8.51
N ILE A 160 36.85 -2.32 9.61
CA ILE A 160 37.37 -1.70 10.84
C ILE A 160 37.69 -2.83 11.82
N LYS A 161 38.93 -2.84 12.31
CA LYS A 161 39.36 -3.76 13.36
C LYS A 161 38.71 -3.34 14.67
N VAL A 162 37.91 -4.23 15.25
CA VAL A 162 37.24 -3.97 16.53
C VAL A 162 38.23 -4.27 17.66
N ASN A 163 38.68 -3.22 18.35
CA ASN A 163 39.48 -3.35 19.58
C ASN A 163 38.53 -3.21 20.78
N PRO A 164 38.13 -4.31 21.44
CA PRO A 164 37.22 -4.24 22.57
C PRO A 164 37.93 -3.62 23.77
N VAL A 165 37.38 -2.52 24.31
CA VAL A 165 37.78 -1.99 25.61
C VAL A 165 37.01 -2.79 26.66
N LEU A 166 37.70 -3.71 27.34
CA LEU A 166 37.10 -4.62 28.31
C LEU A 166 37.45 -4.17 29.73
N ASP A 167 36.44 -3.78 30.50
CA ASP A 167 36.55 -3.64 31.96
C ASP A 167 36.01 -4.91 32.61
N LEU A 168 36.91 -5.80 33.04
CA LEU A 168 36.57 -7.12 33.54
C LEU A 168 36.63 -7.15 35.07
N SER A 169 35.49 -7.01 35.73
CA SER A 169 35.36 -7.23 37.17
C SER A 169 35.07 -8.71 37.47
N PHE A 170 36.04 -9.44 38.02
CA PHE A 170 35.84 -10.81 38.47
C PHE A 170 35.38 -10.86 39.93
N LYS A 171 34.50 -11.81 40.28
CA LYS A 171 34.17 -12.08 41.70
C LYS A 171 35.41 -12.64 42.42
N LYS A 172 35.54 -12.39 43.73
CA LYS A 172 36.64 -12.90 44.57
C LYS A 172 36.85 -14.41 44.32
N GLN A 173 38.10 -14.81 44.15
CA GLN A 173 38.57 -16.18 43.85
C GLN A 173 38.35 -16.70 42.41
N PHE A 174 37.89 -15.87 41.47
CA PHE A 174 37.87 -16.20 40.05
C PHE A 174 38.89 -15.39 39.26
N TYR A 175 39.53 -16.02 38.28
CA TYR A 175 40.46 -15.39 37.34
C TYR A 175 40.22 -15.88 35.91
N ALA A 176 40.55 -15.07 34.92
CA ALA A 176 40.48 -15.47 33.52
C ALA A 176 41.53 -16.55 33.20
N LYS A 177 41.08 -17.75 32.84
CA LYS A 177 41.95 -18.89 32.47
C LYS A 177 42.41 -18.85 31.00
N ARG A 178 41.74 -18.08 30.14
CA ARG A 178 42.09 -17.87 28.73
C ARG A 178 41.78 -16.43 28.33
N GLU A 179 42.51 -15.94 27.34
CA GLU A 179 42.22 -14.66 26.69
C GLU A 179 40.78 -14.65 26.15
N SER A 180 40.06 -13.57 26.42
CA SER A 180 38.71 -13.33 25.93
C SER A 180 38.74 -13.12 24.42
N LYS A 181 38.10 -14.03 23.67
CA LYS A 181 37.92 -13.88 22.22
C LYS A 181 36.68 -13.04 21.95
N CYS A 182 36.86 -11.86 21.36
CA CYS A 182 35.74 -11.02 20.94
C CYS A 182 35.32 -11.41 19.51
N PHE A 183 34.02 -11.68 19.34
CA PHE A 183 33.39 -11.91 18.05
C PHE A 183 32.33 -10.84 17.82
N PRO A 184 32.31 -10.16 16.67
CA PRO A 184 33.18 -10.33 15.50
C PRO A 184 34.55 -9.63 15.63
N ARG A 185 35.60 -10.19 15.01
CA ARG A 185 36.96 -9.59 14.96
C ARG A 185 37.07 -8.40 13.99
N PHE A 186 36.21 -8.38 12.99
CA PHE A 186 36.15 -7.34 11.97
C PHE A 186 34.69 -6.98 11.75
N TYR A 187 34.41 -5.68 11.64
CA TYR A 187 33.11 -5.19 11.21
C TYR A 187 33.27 -4.58 9.82
N GLN A 188 32.51 -5.08 8.85
CA GLN A 188 32.44 -4.50 7.52
C GLN A 188 31.33 -3.47 7.52
N SER A 189 31.72 -2.21 7.37
CA SER A 189 30.80 -1.09 7.32
C SER A 189 30.75 -0.53 5.91
N PHE A 190 29.54 -0.34 5.39
CA PHE A 190 29.27 0.17 4.04
C PHE A 190 28.75 1.59 4.17
N TRP A 191 29.41 2.55 3.53
CA TRP A 191 29.07 3.98 3.60
C TRP A 191 29.06 4.58 2.19
N SER A 192 28.26 5.63 1.97
CA SER A 192 28.39 6.47 0.77
C SER A 192 29.64 7.34 0.87
N LYS A 193 30.34 7.50 -0.26
CA LYS A 193 31.58 8.30 -0.39
C LYS A 193 31.38 9.80 -0.12
N ASN A 194 30.23 10.38 -0.46
CA ASN A 194 30.01 11.84 -0.40
C ASN A 194 29.39 12.33 0.91
N HIS A 195 29.02 11.43 1.83
CA HIS A 195 28.41 11.80 3.11
C HIS A 195 29.38 12.50 4.08
N TYR A 196 30.67 12.58 3.73
CA TYR A 196 31.66 13.38 4.44
C TYR A 196 32.44 14.25 3.45
N GLY A 197 32.06 15.52 3.36
CA GLY A 197 32.99 16.55 2.96
C GLY A 197 34.12 16.62 3.99
N TYR A 198 35.32 16.22 3.57
CA TYR A 198 36.59 16.67 4.13
C TYR A 198 37.25 17.39 2.93
N ALA A 199 37.41 18.72 2.89
CA ALA A 199 38.27 19.55 3.74
C ALA A 199 39.68 18.98 3.85
#